data_AF-A0A6B3ERR2-F1
#
_entry.id   AF-A0A6B3ERR2-F1
#
_cell.length_a   1.000
_cell.length_b   1.000
_cell.length_c   1.000
_cell.angle_alpha   90.00
_cell.angle_beta   90.00
_cell.angle_gamma   90.00
#
_symmetry.space_group_name_H-M   'P 1'
#
loop_
_entity.id
_entity.type
_entity.pdbx_description
1 polymer ?
#
loop_
_entity_poly.entity_id
_entity_poly.type
_entity_poly.pdbx_seq_one_letter_code
_entity_poly.pdbx_strand_id
1 'polypeptide(L)' 'FIIASKTFTTIETITNATSARSWLLDALGAGQEAVAKHFVALSTNGEKVSDFGIDTANMFEFWDWVG' A
#
# COMPACT_ATOMS: atom_id res chain seq x y z
N PHE A 1 2.51 -2.98 7.59
CA PHE A 1 2.47 -1.54 7.28
C PHE A 1 1.08 -1.15 6.82
N ILE A 2 0.64 0.06 7.16
CA ILE A 2 -0.64 0.61 6.69
C ILE A 2 -0.29 1.83 5.84
N ILE A 3 -0.75 1.86 4.59
CA ILE A 3 -0.58 3.02 3.70
C ILE A 3 -1.90 3.77 3.63
N ALA A 4 -1.93 5.00 4.16
CA ALA A 4 -3.10 5.86 4.10
C ALA A 4 -2.91 6.96 3.05
N SER A 5 -3.60 6.82 1.92
CA SER A 5 -3.64 7.83 0.86
C SER A 5 -4.88 7.63 0.01
N LYS A 6 -5.76 8.63 -0.01
CA LYS A 6 -7.04 8.59 -0.74
C LYS A 6 -6.84 8.22 -2.21
N THR A 7 -6.00 8.98 -2.90
CA THR A 7 -5.72 8.78 -4.32
C THR A 7 -4.61 7.76 -4.58
N PHE A 8 -3.87 7.38 -3.54
CA PHE A 8 -2.66 6.55 -3.65
C PHE A 8 -1.58 7.18 -4.55
N THR A 9 -1.49 8.51 -4.54
CA THR A 9 -0.52 9.27 -5.35
C THR A 9 0.26 10.32 -4.58
N THR A 10 -0.03 10.51 -3.30
CA THR A 10 0.69 11.48 -2.46
C THR A 10 2.17 11.12 -2.46
N ILE A 11 3.03 12.02 -2.95
CA ILE A 11 4.43 11.72 -3.25
C ILE A 11 5.17 11.26 -2.00
N GLU A 12 5.02 11.98 -0.90
CA GLU A 12 5.65 11.69 0.37
C GLU A 12 5.22 10.31 0.90
N THR A 13 3.91 10.02 0.86
CA THR A 13 3.35 8.75 1.32
C THR A 13 3.84 7.58 0.47
N ILE A 14 3.81 7.70 -0.85
CA ILE A 14 4.23 6.62 -1.77
C ILE A 14 5.75 6.42 -1.73
N THR A 15 6.52 7.50 -1.55
CA THR A 15 7.97 7.40 -1.34
C THR A 15 8.26 6.60 -0.07
N ASN A 16 7.63 6.96 1.06
CA ASN A 16 7.80 6.24 2.32
C ASN A 16 7.33 4.78 2.23
N ALA A 17 6.19 4.53 1.57
CA ALA A 17 5.68 3.18 1.36
C ALA A 17 6.65 2.32 0.54
N THR A 18 7.23 2.88 -0.51
CA THR A 18 8.20 2.18 -1.37
C THR A 18 9.48 1.84 -0.61
N SER A 19 9.99 2.77 0.22
CA SER A 19 11.13 2.51 1.09
C SER A 19 10.83 1.39 2.11
N ALA A 20 9.66 1.42 2.74
CA ALA A 20 9.23 0.37 3.67
C ALA A 20 9.09 -0.99 2.98
N ARG A 21 8.59 -1.01 1.74
CA ARG A 21 8.47 -2.24 0.92
C ARG A 21 9.84 -2.82 0.61
N SER A 22 10.79 -2.00 0.11
CA SER A 22 12.15 -2.49 -0.15
C SER A 22 12.79 -3.07 1.10
N TRP A 23 12.76 -2.32 2.21
CA TRP A 23 13.30 -2.78 3.48
C TRP A 23 12.71 -4.11 3.95
N LEU A 24 11.39 -4.29 3.83
CA LEU A 24 10.73 -5.54 4.21
C LEU A 24 11.20 -6.72 3.35
N LEU A 25 11.22 -6.54 2.02
CA LEU A 25 11.60 -7.60 1.09
C LEU A 25 13.06 -8.02 1.29
N ASP A 26 13.94 -7.05 1.49
CA ASP A 26 15.36 -7.29 1.77
C ASP A 26 15.55 -8.02 3.10
N ALA A 27 14.84 -7.61 4.15
CA ALA A 27 14.93 -8.23 5.48
C ALA A 27 14.37 -9.66 5.51
N LEU A 28 13.32 -9.95 4.72
CA LEU A 28 12.72 -11.28 4.65
C LEU A 28 13.40 -12.21 3.64
N GLY A 29 14.20 -11.66 2.70
CA GLY A 29 14.70 -12.42 1.56
C GLY A 29 13.58 -12.98 0.68
N ALA A 30 12.46 -12.24 0.59
CA ALA A 30 11.23 -12.69 -0.06
C ALA A 30 10.90 -11.87 -1.32
N GLY A 31 10.05 -12.41 -2.17
CA GLY A 31 9.57 -11.74 -3.37
C GLY A 31 8.33 -10.87 -3.09
N GLN A 32 7.73 -10.39 -4.17
CA GLN A 32 6.58 -9.49 -4.12
C GLN A 32 5.36 -10.07 -3.40
N GLU A 33 5.25 -11.38 -3.30
CA GLU A 33 4.19 -12.08 -2.57
C GLU A 33 4.15 -11.74 -1.07
N ALA A 34 5.28 -11.29 -0.50
CA ALA A 34 5.31 -10.84 0.89
C ALA A 34 4.52 -9.53 1.10
N VAL A 35 4.38 -8.69 0.06
CA VAL A 35 3.66 -7.42 0.16
C VAL A 35 2.20 -7.66 0.56
N ALA A 36 1.53 -8.61 -0.09
CA ALA A 36 0.13 -8.95 0.18
C ALA A 36 -0.14 -9.40 1.63
N LYS A 37 0.88 -9.93 2.33
CA LYS A 37 0.76 -10.42 3.72
C LYS A 37 1.16 -9.39 4.78
N HIS A 38 1.88 -8.34 4.39
CA HIS A 38 2.49 -7.40 5.32
C HIS A 38 2.07 -5.95 5.10
N PHE A 39 1.35 -5.65 4.02
CA PHE A 39 0.80 -4.33 3.73
C PHE A 39 -0.73 -4.39 3.62
N VAL A 40 -1.36 -3.34 4.13
CA VAL A 40 -2.78 -3.04 3.93
C VAL A 40 -2.91 -1.57 3.50
N ALA A 41 -3.99 -1.23 2.79
CA ALA A 41 -4.21 0.12 2.27
C ALA A 41 -5.49 0.75 2.81
N LEU A 42 -5.45 2.04 3.14
CA LEU A 42 -6.62 2.89 3.34
C LEU A 42 -6.69 3.86 2.16
N SER A 43 -7.57 3.58 1.18
CA SER A 43 -7.59 4.27 -0.11
C SER A 43 -8.94 4.13 -0.81
N THR A 44 -9.20 4.99 -1.80
CA THR A 44 -10.28 4.80 -2.79
C THR A 44 -9.77 4.31 -4.14
N ASN A 45 -8.45 4.14 -4.29
CA ASN A 45 -7.82 3.79 -5.57
C ASN A 45 -7.35 2.33 -5.59
N GLY A 46 -8.28 1.41 -5.86
CA GLY A 46 -8.00 -0.03 -5.90
C GLY A 46 -6.98 -0.45 -6.96
N GLU A 47 -6.94 0.23 -8.10
CA GLU A 47 -5.98 -0.05 -9.18
C GLU A 47 -4.54 0.18 -8.69
N LYS A 48 -4.26 1.36 -8.12
CA LYS A 48 -2.91 1.68 -7.62
C LYS A 48 -2.49 0.86 -6.41
N VAL A 49 -3.45 0.48 -5.58
CA VAL A 49 -3.21 -0.42 -4.44
C VAL A 49 -2.79 -1.81 -4.94
N SER A 50 -3.51 -2.34 -5.94
CA SER A 50 -3.16 -3.62 -6.59
C SER A 50 -1.80 -3.54 -7.29
N ASP A 51 -1.51 -2.46 -8.02
CA ASP A 51 -0.23 -2.26 -8.71
C ASP A 51 0.96 -2.21 -7.74
N PHE A 52 0.73 -1.71 -6.52
CA PHE A 52 1.74 -1.73 -5.46
C PHE A 52 2.02 -3.15 -4.93
N GLY A 53 1.12 -4.10 -5.19
CA GLY A 53 1.20 -5.50 -4.75
C GLY A 53 0.39 -5.82 -3.49
N ILE A 54 -0.52 -4.93 -3.08
CA ILE A 54 -1.44 -5.18 -1.96
C ILE A 54 -2.68 -5.90 -2.51
N ASP A 55 -3.09 -6.97 -1.83
CA ASP A 55 -4.37 -7.63 -2.10
C ASP A 55 -5.51 -6.64 -1.80
N THR A 56 -6.42 -6.43 -2.74
CA THR A 56 -7.55 -5.51 -2.56
C THR A 56 -8.52 -5.98 -1.47
N ALA A 57 -8.51 -7.25 -1.09
CA ALA A 57 -9.19 -7.74 0.12
C ALA A 57 -8.63 -7.13 1.41
N ASN A 58 -7.38 -6.65 1.36
CA ASN A 58 -6.69 -5.91 2.42
C ASN A 58 -6.70 -4.39 2.19
N MET A 59 -7.60 -3.89 1.31
CA MET A 59 -7.88 -2.47 1.14
C MET A 59 -9.14 -2.09 1.90
N PHE A 60 -9.05 -1.02 2.66
CA PHE A 60 -10.15 -0.43 3.42
C PHE A 60 -10.54 0.89 2.75
N GLU A 61 -11.73 0.91 2.17
CA GLU A 61 -12.27 2.09 1.51
C GLU A 61 -12.81 3.11 2.51
N PHE A 62 -12.81 4.37 2.09
CA PHE A 62 -13.49 5.48 2.76
C PHE A 62 -14.04 6.43 1.69
N TRP A 63 -14.86 7.41 2.09
CA TRP A 63 -15.59 8.21 1.11
C TRP A 63 -14.98 9.57 0.81
N ASP A 64 -15.38 10.14 -0.32
CA ASP A 64 -14.89 11.43 -0.77
C ASP A 64 -15.20 12.58 0.18
N TRP A 65 -16.29 12.48 0.94
CA TRP A 65 -16.70 13.47 1.93
C TRP A 65 -15.92 13.40 3.25
N VAL A 66 -15.08 12.37 3.45
CA VAL A 66 -14.11 12.32 4.56
C VAL A 66 -12.86 13.06 4.12
N GLY A 67 -12.59 14.19 4.78
CA GLY A 67 -11.41 15.04 4.62
C GLY A 67 -10.36 14.79 5.68
#